data_AF-A0A8B8BTS1-F1
#
_entry.id   AF-A0A8B8BTS1-F1
#
_cell.length_a   1.000
_cell.length_b   1.000
_cell.length_c   1.000
_cell.angle_alpha   90.00
_cell.angle_beta   90.00
_cell.angle_gamma   90.00
#
_symmetry.space_group_name_H-M   'P 1'
#
loop_
_entity.id
_entity.type
_entity.pdbx_description
1 polymer ?
#
loop_
_entity_poly.entity_id
_entity_poly.type
_entity_poly.pdbx_seq_one_letter_code
_entity_poly.pdbx_strand_id
1 'polypeptide(L)'
;MARHKAKLEAAMVREKYLQQEYEMERQKALLDRDLKVLQCKREIEEAQIEMNSLELLDEVPDEDFDEKEKKRQDVQKTAEERVKYFLKEQSDLKTGVDIIREHNIPNNPTLSPMAPPFVPKLDATTGNANIIEVFKFLAKIDLLWSQLTKFDDRQEYFTGWKTSFKSIVYELQLTPLEEREL
;
A
#
# COMPACT_ATOMS: atom_id res chain seq x y z
N MET A 1 -10.44 57.65 17.69
CA MET A 1 -9.19 56.89 17.46
C MET A 1 -9.36 55.40 17.73
N ALA A 2 -9.54 54.94 18.97
CA ALA A 2 -9.55 53.50 19.31
C ALA A 2 -10.58 52.65 18.53
N ARG A 3 -11.83 53.12 18.38
CA ARG A 3 -12.88 52.39 17.64
C ARG A 3 -12.57 52.20 16.15
N HIS A 4 -11.94 53.19 15.51
CA HIS A 4 -11.57 53.10 14.10
C HIS A 4 -10.41 52.12 13.89
N LYS A 5 -9.44 52.09 14.80
CA LYS A 5 -8.34 51.12 14.77
C LYS A 5 -8.85 49.69 14.95
N ALA A 6 -9.72 49.45 15.93
CA ALA A 6 -10.33 48.13 16.13
C ALA A 6 -11.15 47.68 14.91
N LYS A 7 -11.88 48.59 14.26
CA LYS A 7 -12.63 48.29 13.04
C LYS A 7 -11.72 47.96 11.85
N LEU A 8 -10.59 48.65 11.72
CA LEU A 8 -9.59 48.36 10.68
C LEU A 8 -8.94 46.99 10.91
N GLU A 9 -8.51 46.70 12.14
CA GLU A 9 -7.92 45.40 12.49
C GLU A 9 -8.90 44.25 12.24
N ALA A 10 -10.18 44.41 12.62
CA ALA A 10 -11.21 43.40 12.33
C ALA A 10 -11.41 43.18 10.82
N ALA A 11 -11.36 44.25 10.02
CA ALA A 11 -11.47 44.14 8.57
C ALA A 11 -10.27 43.41 7.95
N MET A 12 -9.05 43.73 8.38
CA MET A 12 -7.82 43.07 7.92
C MET A 12 -7.80 41.59 8.28
N VAL A 13 -8.22 41.24 9.50
CA VAL A 13 -8.32 39.84 9.92
C VAL A 13 -9.33 39.10 9.05
N ARG A 14 -10.51 39.69 8.81
CA ARG A 14 -11.54 39.09 7.95
C ARG A 14 -11.04 38.89 6.52
N GLU A 15 -10.35 39.88 5.96
CA GLU A 15 -9.76 39.79 4.62
C GLU A 15 -8.76 38.63 4.53
N LYS A 16 -7.87 38.51 5.53
CA LYS A 16 -6.88 37.42 5.57
C LYS A 16 -7.55 36.04 5.59
N TYR A 17 -8.59 35.86 6.41
CA TYR A 17 -9.31 34.59 6.47
C TYR A 17 -10.04 34.28 5.16
N LEU A 18 -10.70 35.28 4.55
CA LEU A 18 -11.33 35.10 3.25
C LEU A 18 -10.31 34.71 2.18
N GLN A 19 -9.16 35.38 2.13
CA GLN A 19 -8.11 35.05 1.16
C GLN A 19 -7.60 33.61 1.32
N GLN A 20 -7.43 33.15 2.57
CA GLN A 20 -7.04 31.77 2.84
C GLN A 20 -8.13 30.77 2.41
N GLU A 21 -9.40 31.07 2.69
CA GLU A 21 -10.54 30.24 2.29
C GLU A 21 -10.63 30.12 0.76
N TYR A 22 -10.49 31.24 0.03
CA TYR A 22 -10.46 31.24 -1.43
C TYR A 22 -9.31 30.40 -2.01
N GLU A 23 -8.12 30.49 -1.42
CA GLU A 23 -6.98 29.69 -1.90
C GLU A 23 -7.20 28.19 -1.65
N MET A 24 -7.75 27.81 -0.48
CA MET A 24 -8.09 26.42 -0.20
C MET A 24 -9.16 25.90 -1.16
N GLU A 25 -10.21 26.67 -1.42
CA GLU A 25 -11.27 26.25 -2.34
C GLU A 25 -10.73 26.11 -3.78
N ARG A 26 -9.83 27.01 -4.19
CA ARG A 26 -9.15 26.91 -5.48
C ARG A 26 -8.32 25.62 -5.58
N GLN A 27 -7.54 25.28 -4.56
CA GLN A 27 -6.74 24.05 -4.54
C GLN A 27 -7.63 22.80 -4.56
N LYS A 28 -8.71 22.81 -3.79
CA LYS A 28 -9.69 21.73 -3.77
C LYS A 28 -10.33 21.52 -5.14
N ALA A 29 -10.74 22.60 -5.82
CA ALA A 29 -11.30 22.51 -7.16
C ALA A 29 -10.29 21.97 -8.20
N LEU A 30 -9.02 22.32 -8.07
CA LEU A 30 -7.95 21.76 -8.91
C LEU A 30 -7.78 20.26 -8.68
N LEU A 31 -7.71 19.83 -7.41
CA LEU A 31 -7.59 18.41 -7.06
C LEU A 31 -8.80 17.59 -7.53
N ASP A 32 -10.01 18.11 -7.38
CA ASP A 32 -11.23 17.43 -7.85
C ASP A 32 -11.23 17.27 -9.38
N ARG A 33 -10.78 18.29 -10.10
CA ARG A 33 -10.63 18.22 -11.56
C ARG A 33 -9.59 17.19 -11.97
N ASP A 34 -8.42 17.21 -11.34
CA ASP A 34 -7.32 16.31 -11.68
C ASP A 34 -7.67 14.85 -11.35
N LEU A 35 -8.39 14.62 -10.25
CA LEU A 35 -8.93 13.30 -9.91
C LEU A 35 -9.87 12.76 -10.99
N LYS A 36 -10.80 13.59 -11.50
CA LYS A 36 -11.69 13.20 -12.61
C LYS A 36 -10.93 12.86 -13.88
N VAL A 37 -9.88 13.64 -14.22
CA VAL A 37 -9.04 13.35 -15.38
C VAL A 37 -8.31 12.01 -15.22
N LEU A 38 -7.78 11.73 -14.03
CA LEU A 38 -7.13 10.45 -13.74
C LEU A 38 -8.10 9.28 -13.80
N GLN A 39 -9.35 9.46 -13.35
CA GLN A 39 -10.40 8.45 -13.49
C GLN A 39 -10.66 8.11 -14.95
N CYS A 40 -10.89 9.13 -15.79
CA CYS A 40 -11.09 8.93 -17.23
C CYS A 40 -9.88 8.25 -17.89
N LYS A 41 -8.64 8.62 -17.51
CA LYS A 41 -7.44 7.97 -18.05
C LYS A 41 -7.38 6.49 -17.70
N ARG A 42 -7.68 6.13 -16.45
CA ARG A 42 -7.73 4.74 -16.01
C ARG A 42 -8.80 3.96 -16.79
N GLU A 43 -10.00 4.51 -16.93
CA GLU A 43 -11.08 3.85 -17.69
C GLU A 43 -10.68 3.61 -19.16
N ILE A 44 -9.98 4.55 -19.79
CA ILE A 44 -9.44 4.38 -21.15
C ILE A 44 -8.39 3.27 -21.19
N GLU A 45 -7.47 3.24 -20.22
CA GLU A 45 -6.42 2.22 -20.16
C GLU A 45 -6.99 0.82 -19.88
N GLU A 46 -7.97 0.71 -18.99
CA GLU A 46 -8.71 -0.52 -18.72
C GLU A 46 -9.40 -1.03 -19.98
N ALA A 47 -10.14 -0.17 -20.70
CA ALA A 47 -10.78 -0.54 -21.96
C ALA A 47 -9.76 -0.94 -23.04
N GLN A 48 -8.59 -0.28 -23.08
CA GLN A 48 -7.51 -0.64 -23.99
C GLN A 48 -6.91 -2.02 -23.66
N ILE A 49 -6.74 -2.33 -22.37
CA ILE A 49 -6.25 -3.63 -21.91
C ILE A 49 -7.26 -4.73 -22.26
N GLU A 50 -8.55 -4.48 -22.01
CA GLU A 50 -9.63 -5.42 -22.37
C GLU A 50 -9.66 -5.69 -23.88
N MET A 51 -9.57 -4.64 -24.69
CA MET A 51 -9.51 -4.77 -26.15
C MET A 51 -8.27 -5.56 -26.59
N ASN A 52 -7.07 -5.23 -26.12
CA ASN A 52 -5.86 -5.95 -26.46
C ASN A 52 -5.91 -7.43 -26.01
N SER A 53 -6.51 -7.69 -24.85
CA SER A 53 -6.70 -9.06 -24.35
C SER A 53 -7.66 -9.85 -25.23
N LEU A 54 -8.70 -9.19 -25.76
CA LEU A 54 -9.68 -9.82 -26.65
C LEU A 54 -9.09 -10.02 -28.06
N GLU A 55 -8.34 -9.05 -28.58
CA GLU A 55 -7.60 -9.15 -29.85
C GLU A 55 -6.59 -10.31 -29.82
N LEU A 56 -5.87 -10.52 -28.71
CA LEU A 56 -4.99 -11.69 -28.53
C LEU A 56 -5.73 -13.04 -28.57
N LEU A 57 -7.02 -13.05 -28.22
CA LEU A 57 -7.87 -14.24 -28.30
C LEU A 57 -8.43 -14.46 -29.71
N ASP A 58 -8.70 -13.37 -30.45
CA ASP A 58 -9.17 -13.40 -31.84
C ASP A 58 -8.04 -13.60 -32.86
N GLU A 59 -6.79 -13.27 -32.51
CA GLU A 59 -5.57 -13.70 -33.23
C GLU A 59 -5.31 -15.20 -32.97
N VAL A 60 -6.22 -16.02 -33.50
CA VAL A 60 -5.94 -17.39 -33.90
C VAL A 60 -5.79 -17.36 -35.43
N PRO A 61 -4.57 -17.23 -35.97
CA PRO A 61 -4.23 -18.06 -37.11
C PRO A 61 -4.46 -19.50 -36.65
N ASP A 62 -5.02 -20.36 -37.49
CA ASP A 62 -5.24 -21.78 -37.24
C ASP A 62 -3.93 -22.55 -36.91
N GLU A 63 -3.29 -22.23 -35.78
CA GLU A 63 -2.12 -22.89 -35.23
C GLU A 63 -2.56 -23.66 -33.99
N ASP A 64 -2.30 -24.97 -34.06
CA ASP A 64 -2.77 -26.01 -33.15
C ASP A 64 -2.62 -25.60 -31.67
N PHE A 65 -3.69 -25.83 -30.91
CA PHE A 65 -3.81 -25.55 -29.47
C PHE A 65 -2.62 -26.06 -28.64
N ASP A 66 -1.95 -27.12 -29.11
CA ASP A 66 -0.74 -27.70 -28.52
C ASP A 66 0.46 -26.73 -28.48
N GLU A 67 0.58 -25.79 -29.42
CA GLU A 67 1.74 -24.90 -29.50
C GLU A 67 1.66 -23.72 -28.50
N LYS A 68 0.45 -23.23 -28.21
CA LYS A 68 0.22 -22.20 -27.16
C LYS A 68 0.48 -22.76 -25.76
N GLU A 69 0.10 -24.01 -25.49
CA GLU A 69 0.38 -24.66 -24.20
C GLU A 69 1.87 -24.92 -24.02
N LYS A 70 2.57 -25.35 -25.09
CA LYS A 70 4.03 -25.53 -25.09
C LYS A 70 4.77 -24.22 -24.83
N LYS A 71 4.37 -23.11 -25.47
CA LYS A 71 4.95 -21.77 -25.21
C LYS A 71 4.76 -21.31 -23.76
N ARG A 72 3.58 -21.54 -23.16
CA ARG A 72 3.33 -21.24 -21.73
C ARG A 72 4.19 -22.11 -20.81
N GLN A 73 4.31 -23.40 -21.10
CA GLN A 73 5.18 -24.31 -20.35
C GLN A 73 6.67 -23.95 -20.48
N ASP A 74 7.13 -23.50 -21.65
CA ASP A 74 8.52 -23.10 -21.86
C ASP A 74 8.87 -21.79 -21.13
N VAL A 75 7.95 -20.82 -21.09
CA VAL A 75 8.11 -19.58 -20.28
C VAL A 75 8.14 -19.90 -18.78
N GLN A 76 7.28 -20.81 -18.32
CA GLN A 76 7.24 -21.25 -16.92
C GLN A 76 8.53 -21.99 -16.53
N LYS A 77 9.02 -22.93 -17.37
CA LYS A 77 10.31 -23.61 -17.17
C LYS A 77 11.46 -22.60 -17.12
N THR A 78 11.47 -21.59 -17.99
CA THR A 78 12.50 -20.54 -18.00
C THR A 78 12.44 -19.66 -16.74
N ALA A 79 11.26 -19.42 -16.17
CA ALA A 79 11.12 -18.71 -14.90
C ALA A 79 11.65 -19.55 -13.73
N GLU A 80 11.29 -20.83 -13.68
CA GLU A 80 11.76 -21.78 -12.66
C GLU A 80 13.28 -21.98 -12.71
N GLU A 81 13.85 -22.07 -13.92
CA GLU A 81 15.31 -22.13 -14.10
C GLU A 81 16.00 -20.86 -13.63
N ARG A 82 15.45 -19.68 -13.93
CA ARG A 82 15.99 -18.39 -13.45
C ARG A 82 15.95 -18.31 -11.92
N VAL A 83 14.86 -18.73 -11.30
CA VAL A 83 14.73 -18.79 -9.83
C VAL A 83 15.74 -19.78 -9.25
N LYS A 84 15.89 -20.96 -9.86
CA LYS A 84 16.85 -21.98 -9.43
C LYS A 84 18.30 -21.49 -9.52
N TYR A 85 18.67 -20.82 -10.61
CA TYR A 85 20.00 -20.21 -10.76
C TYR A 85 20.22 -19.11 -9.74
N PHE A 86 19.24 -18.24 -9.52
CA PHE A 86 19.31 -17.19 -8.51
C PHE A 86 19.48 -17.76 -7.09
N LEU A 87 18.71 -18.78 -6.70
CA LEU A 87 18.87 -19.42 -5.38
C LEU A 87 20.24 -20.07 -5.21
N LYS A 88 20.77 -20.69 -6.27
CA LYS A 88 22.11 -21.28 -6.25
C LYS A 88 23.19 -20.20 -6.08
N GLU A 89 23.07 -19.11 -6.82
CA GLU A 89 23.98 -17.98 -6.74
C GLU A 89 23.94 -17.33 -5.34
N GLN A 90 22.73 -17.19 -4.75
CA GLN A 90 22.57 -16.73 -3.36
C GLN A 90 23.17 -17.70 -2.33
N SER A 91 23.14 -19.02 -2.58
CA SER A 91 23.79 -20.00 -1.69
C SER A 91 25.32 -20.01 -1.81
N ASP A 92 25.85 -19.58 -2.96
CA ASP A 92 27.29 -19.46 -3.22
C ASP A 92 27.86 -18.09 -2.78
N LEU A 93 27.00 -17.10 -2.50
CA LEU A 93 27.40 -15.87 -1.80
C LEU A 93 27.71 -16.22 -0.34
N LYS A 94 29.00 -16.19 0.00
CA LYS A 94 29.53 -16.32 1.36
C LYS A 94 28.64 -15.58 2.36
N THR A 95 28.05 -16.34 3.29
CA THR A 95 27.39 -15.83 4.49
C THR A 95 28.26 -14.74 5.12
N GLY A 96 27.66 -13.65 5.61
CA GLY A 96 28.35 -12.45 6.14
C GLY A 96 29.39 -12.66 7.26
N VAL A 97 29.67 -13.91 7.64
CA VAL A 97 30.76 -14.34 8.52
C VAL A 97 32.13 -14.29 7.82
N ASP A 98 32.20 -14.48 6.49
CA ASP A 98 33.49 -14.50 5.76
C ASP A 98 33.98 -13.11 5.35
N ILE A 99 33.08 -12.13 5.16
CA ILE A 99 33.43 -10.75 4.75
C ILE A 99 34.26 -10.02 5.83
N ILE A 100 34.06 -10.40 7.10
CA ILE A 100 34.71 -9.75 8.26
C ILE A 100 36.22 -10.05 8.33
N ARG A 101 36.71 -11.13 7.69
CA ARG A 101 38.12 -11.55 7.82
C ARG A 101 39.09 -10.86 6.86
N GLU A 102 38.63 -10.22 5.79
CA GLU A 102 39.52 -9.67 4.75
C GLU A 102 39.71 -8.14 4.78
N HIS A 103 38.94 -7.39 5.57
CA HIS A 103 39.10 -5.94 5.65
C HIS A 103 39.95 -5.54 6.87
N ASN A 104 41.25 -5.49 6.64
CA ASN A 104 42.25 -4.84 7.49
C ASN A 104 42.02 -3.31 7.45
N ILE A 105 41.09 -2.80 8.24
CA ILE A 105 40.90 -1.36 8.47
C ILE A 105 41.04 -1.11 9.98
N PRO A 106 41.99 -0.28 10.44
CA PRO A 106 42.19 0.01 11.85
C PRO A 106 41.13 1.01 12.31
N ASN A 107 39.91 0.53 12.54
CA ASN A 107 38.88 1.32 13.18
C ASN A 107 38.77 0.88 14.64
N ASN A 108 39.43 1.65 15.51
CA ASN A 108 39.12 1.68 16.92
C ASN A 108 37.88 2.57 17.14
N PRO A 109 36.74 1.98 17.50
CA PRO A 109 35.92 2.52 18.55
C PRO A 109 35.98 1.54 19.72
N THR A 110 36.60 1.98 20.81
CA THR A 110 36.77 1.24 22.06
C THR A 110 35.41 0.76 22.59
N LEU A 111 34.99 -0.44 22.19
CA LEU A 111 33.96 -1.22 22.90
C LEU A 111 34.64 -1.82 24.13
N SER A 112 34.04 -1.63 25.31
CA SER A 112 34.59 -2.11 26.58
C SER A 112 35.09 -3.56 26.48
N PRO A 113 36.34 -3.86 26.88
CA PRO A 113 36.96 -5.17 26.69
C PRO A 113 36.30 -6.32 27.49
N MET A 114 35.27 -6.02 28.27
CA MET A 114 34.51 -6.96 29.08
C MET A 114 33.08 -7.21 28.57
N ALA A 115 32.68 -6.61 27.45
CA ALA A 115 31.34 -6.81 26.91
C ALA A 115 31.21 -8.24 26.34
N PRO A 116 30.24 -9.05 26.79
CA PRO A 116 29.98 -10.35 26.18
C PRO A 116 29.53 -10.18 24.72
N PRO A 117 29.91 -11.10 23.83
CA PRO A 117 29.54 -11.03 22.41
C PRO A 117 28.02 -10.99 22.24
N PHE A 118 27.54 -10.06 21.42
CA PHE A 118 26.13 -10.00 21.05
C PHE A 118 25.78 -11.26 20.25
N VAL A 119 24.87 -12.07 20.81
CA VAL A 119 24.31 -13.24 20.12
C VAL A 119 22.88 -12.87 19.71
N PRO A 120 22.61 -12.64 18.41
CA PRO A 120 21.26 -12.45 17.93
C PRO A 120 20.45 -13.71 18.24
N LYS A 121 19.39 -13.59 19.05
CA LYS A 121 18.43 -14.67 19.23
C LYS A 121 17.62 -14.78 17.93
N LEU A 122 18.00 -15.74 17.08
CA LEU A 122 17.29 -16.02 15.85
C LEU A 122 16.04 -16.87 16.17
N ASP A 123 14.98 -16.21 16.65
CA ASP A 123 13.66 -16.84 16.75
C ASP A 123 13.05 -16.85 15.33
N ALA A 124 13.58 -17.70 14.44
CA ALA A 124 13.22 -17.74 13.02
C ALA A 124 11.74 -18.08 12.75
N THR A 125 10.99 -18.48 13.79
CA THR A 125 9.55 -18.76 13.72
C THR A 125 8.69 -17.53 14.04
N THR A 126 9.20 -16.58 14.83
CA THR A 126 8.41 -15.43 15.34
C THR A 126 8.27 -14.31 14.31
N GLY A 127 9.27 -14.12 13.44
CA GLY A 127 9.23 -13.08 12.40
C GLY A 127 8.13 -13.30 11.36
N ASN A 128 7.98 -14.54 10.88
CA ASN A 128 7.00 -14.86 9.84
C ASN A 128 5.56 -14.86 10.37
N ALA A 129 5.35 -15.32 11.61
CA ALA A 129 4.03 -15.30 12.25
C ALA A 129 3.52 -13.86 12.43
N ASN A 130 4.36 -12.95 12.94
CA ASN A 130 4.00 -11.54 13.12
C ASN A 130 3.69 -10.84 11.78
N ILE A 131 4.47 -11.14 10.73
CA ILE A 131 4.23 -10.57 9.40
C ILE A 131 2.90 -11.09 8.82
N ILE A 132 2.60 -12.38 8.96
CA ILE A 132 1.33 -12.97 8.53
C ILE A 132 0.14 -12.36 9.29
N GLU A 133 0.28 -12.07 10.58
CA GLU A 133 -0.75 -11.40 11.38
C GLU A 133 -1.00 -9.97 10.90
N VAL A 134 0.06 -9.21 10.57
CA VAL A 134 -0.07 -7.87 9.99
C VAL A 134 -0.75 -7.92 8.63
N PHE A 135 -0.38 -8.85 7.75
CA PHE A 135 -1.06 -9.00 6.45
C PHE A 135 -2.52 -9.39 6.60
N LYS A 136 -2.84 -10.29 7.55
CA LYS A 136 -4.24 -10.64 7.86
C LYS A 136 -5.02 -9.44 8.37
N PHE A 137 -4.43 -8.63 9.25
CA PHE A 137 -5.05 -7.40 9.74
C PHE A 137 -5.32 -6.41 8.61
N LEU A 138 -4.33 -6.17 7.74
CA LEU A 138 -4.49 -5.28 6.58
C LEU A 138 -5.58 -5.78 5.61
N ALA A 139 -5.64 -7.09 5.36
CA ALA A 139 -6.69 -7.68 4.53
C ALA A 139 -8.08 -7.55 5.14
N LYS A 140 -8.21 -7.69 6.47
CA LYS A 140 -9.48 -7.44 7.19
C LYS A 140 -9.91 -5.99 7.08
N ILE A 141 -8.97 -5.05 7.21
CA ILE A 141 -9.21 -3.62 7.10
C ILE A 141 -9.64 -3.22 5.69
N ASP A 142 -8.94 -3.71 4.66
CA ASP A 142 -9.28 -3.44 3.25
C ASP A 142 -10.68 -3.99 2.89
N LEU A 143 -10.99 -5.20 3.34
CA LEU A 143 -12.31 -5.79 3.17
C LEU A 143 -13.41 -5.01 3.90
N LEU A 144 -13.13 -4.52 5.10
CA LEU A 144 -14.07 -3.70 5.88
C LEU A 144 -14.33 -2.35 5.21
N TRP A 145 -13.29 -1.65 4.73
CA TRP A 145 -13.46 -0.40 3.98
C TRP A 145 -14.14 -0.59 2.63
N SER A 146 -13.95 -1.74 1.98
CA SER A 146 -14.62 -2.10 0.73
C SER A 146 -16.12 -2.40 0.92
N GLN A 147 -16.49 -3.05 2.03
CA GLN A 147 -17.88 -3.39 2.32
C GLN A 147 -18.68 -2.28 3.02
N LEU A 148 -18.00 -1.31 3.63
CA LEU A 148 -18.67 -0.14 4.19
C LEU A 148 -19.19 0.74 3.05
N THR A 149 -20.48 0.59 2.77
CA THR A 149 -21.20 1.50 1.88
C THR A 149 -20.99 2.96 2.34
N LYS A 150 -20.69 3.84 1.37
CA LYS A 150 -20.36 5.26 1.54
C LYS A 150 -21.13 5.89 2.71
N PHE A 151 -20.40 6.31 3.74
CA PHE A 151 -20.97 7.03 4.88
C PHE A 151 -21.55 8.35 4.37
N ASP A 152 -22.86 8.56 4.58
CA ASP A 152 -23.57 9.78 4.25
C ASP A 152 -24.07 10.39 5.57
N ASP A 153 -23.69 11.64 5.86
CA ASP A 153 -23.94 12.35 7.13
C ASP A 153 -25.44 12.58 7.44
N ARG A 154 -26.33 12.07 6.59
CA ARG A 154 -27.78 12.12 6.76
C ARG A 154 -28.24 11.10 7.81
N GLN A 155 -28.92 11.59 8.84
CA GLN A 155 -29.41 10.83 10.00
C GLN A 155 -30.28 9.60 9.63
N GLU A 156 -30.96 9.66 8.48
CA GLU A 156 -31.82 8.58 7.96
C GLU A 156 -31.03 7.33 7.55
N TYR A 157 -29.78 7.50 7.07
CA TYR A 157 -28.94 6.39 6.64
C TYR A 157 -27.99 5.88 7.73
N PHE A 158 -27.79 6.66 8.80
CA PHE A 158 -26.94 6.30 9.93
C PHE A 158 -27.34 4.97 10.57
N THR A 159 -28.65 4.72 10.72
CA THR A 159 -29.15 3.49 11.36
C THR A 159 -28.88 2.25 10.50
N GLY A 160 -29.01 2.37 9.18
CA GLY A 160 -28.71 1.31 8.22
C GLY A 160 -27.21 1.02 8.17
N TRP A 161 -26.40 2.07 8.04
CA TRP A 161 -24.94 1.97 8.07
C TRP A 161 -24.43 1.35 9.38
N LYS A 162 -24.95 1.80 10.55
CA LYS A 162 -24.55 1.25 11.86
C LYS A 162 -24.88 -0.24 11.99
N THR A 163 -26.00 -0.67 11.42
CA THR A 163 -26.39 -2.08 11.40
C THR A 163 -25.47 -2.88 10.49
N SER A 164 -25.16 -2.35 9.31
CA SER A 164 -24.20 -2.95 8.36
C SER A 164 -22.80 -3.06 8.97
N PHE A 165 -22.28 -1.98 9.57
CA PHE A 165 -20.99 -1.95 10.25
C PHE A 165 -20.92 -3.01 11.35
N LYS A 166 -21.92 -3.06 12.24
CA LYS A 166 -21.96 -4.08 13.29
C LYS A 166 -21.99 -5.49 12.71
N SER A 167 -22.78 -5.72 11.66
CA SER A 167 -22.84 -7.03 10.99
C SER A 167 -21.46 -7.45 10.45
N ILE A 168 -20.78 -6.55 9.75
CA ILE A 168 -19.46 -6.79 9.14
C ILE A 168 -18.39 -7.02 10.21
N VAL A 169 -18.42 -6.23 11.30
CA VAL A 169 -17.49 -6.37 12.43
C VAL A 169 -17.66 -7.73 13.13
N TYR A 170 -18.90 -8.18 13.33
CA TYR A 170 -19.18 -9.51 13.88
C TYR A 170 -18.72 -10.62 12.94
N GLU A 171 -18.90 -10.46 11.62
CA GLU A 171 -18.48 -11.42 10.61
C GLU A 171 -16.95 -11.56 10.53
N LEU A 172 -16.22 -10.45 10.62
CA LEU A 172 -14.75 -10.41 10.57
C LEU A 172 -14.06 -10.78 11.90
N GLN A 173 -14.85 -11.05 12.94
CA GLN A 173 -14.41 -11.40 14.29
C GLN A 173 -13.32 -10.45 14.79
N LEU A 174 -13.54 -9.15 14.64
CA LEU A 174 -12.60 -8.16 15.12
C LEU A 174 -12.59 -8.16 16.65
N THR A 175 -11.40 -8.05 17.21
CA THR A 175 -11.25 -7.88 18.65
C THR A 175 -11.66 -6.45 19.04
N PRO A 176 -12.11 -6.22 20.28
CA PRO A 176 -12.47 -4.86 20.75
C PRO A 176 -11.34 -3.84 20.63
N LEU A 177 -10.07 -4.30 20.54
CA LEU A 177 -8.92 -3.45 20.30
C LEU A 177 -8.84 -2.98 18.84
N GLU A 178 -9.15 -3.87 17.90
CA GLU A 178 -9.17 -3.57 16.46
C GLU A 178 -10.38 -2.70 16.07
N GLU A 179 -11.53 -2.87 16.73
CA GLU A 179 -12.72 -2.01 16.53
C GLU A 179 -12.45 -0.53 16.84
N ARG A 180 -11.49 -0.22 17.71
CA ARG A 180 -11.16 1.15 18.13
C ARG A 180 -10.27 1.89 17.13
N GLU A 181 -9.56 1.15 16.28
CA GLU A 181 -8.63 1.69 15.28
C GLU A 181 -9.33 1.95 13.93
N LEU A 182 -10.63 1.65 13.84
CA LEU A 182 -11.54 1.97 12.73
C LEU A 182 -12.19 3.35 12.91
#